data_AF-A0A8J3H130-F1
#
_entry.id   AF-A0A8J3H130-F1
#
_cell.length_a   1.000
_cell.length_b   1.000
_cell.length_c   1.000
_cell.angle_alpha   90.00
_cell.angle_beta   90.00
_cell.angle_gamma   90.00
#
_symmetry.space_group_name_H-M   'P 1'
#
loop_
_entity.id
_entity.type
_entity.pdbx_description
1 polymer ?
#
loop_
_entity_poly.entity_id
_entity_poly.type
_entity_poly.pdbx_seq_one_letter_code
_entity_poly.pdbx_strand_id
1 'polypeptide(L)' 'MELRITIETVFDGGRTAKHRLGTWRRAAEHMHPEGIGLLLEDGHAMLAQIQKVAIEAQIEEISATCRSCPCCGKVRSIHD' A
#
# COMPACT_ATOMS: atom_id res chain seq x y z
N MET A 1 18.24 -9.54 13.28
CA MET A 1 16.79 -9.37 13.52
C MET A 1 16.09 -9.15 12.19
N GLU A 2 14.85 -9.58 12.03
CA GLU A 2 14.03 -9.31 10.83
C GLU A 2 12.73 -8.63 11.23
N LEU A 3 12.42 -7.49 10.61
CA LEU A 3 11.14 -6.81 10.73
C LEU A 3 10.37 -6.95 9.42
N ARG A 4 9.09 -7.35 9.52
CA ARG A 4 8.16 -7.45 8.39
C ARG A 4 6.98 -6.53 8.63
N ILE A 5 6.61 -5.76 7.61
CA ILE A 5 5.47 -4.84 7.67
C ILE A 5 4.53 -5.15 6.52
N THR A 6 3.26 -5.26 6.86
CA THR A 6 2.16 -5.55 5.95
C THR A 6 1.10 -4.50 6.13
N ILE A 7 0.56 -3.97 5.04
CA ILE A 7 -0.66 -3.16 5.03
C ILE A 7 -1.82 -4.06 4.68
N GLU A 8 -2.95 -3.84 5.34
CA GLU A 8 -4.23 -4.37 4.93
C GLU A 8 -5.13 -3.22 4.52
N THR A 9 -5.66 -3.30 3.30
CA THR A 9 -6.70 -2.40 2.80
C THR A 9 -8.04 -3.08 3.00
N VAL A 10 -9.03 -2.33 3.50
CA VAL A 10 -10.42 -2.75 3.60
C VAL A 10 -11.22 -1.86 2.66
N PHE A 11 -11.92 -2.47 1.71
CA PHE A 11 -12.73 -1.77 0.71
C PHE A 11 -14.20 -1.68 1.16
N ASP A 12 -14.98 -0.80 0.55
CA ASP A 12 -16.36 -0.49 0.99
C ASP A 12 -17.29 -1.72 0.90
N GLY A 13 -16.96 -2.69 0.04
CA GLY A 13 -17.64 -3.99 -0.07
C GLY A 13 -17.20 -5.06 0.93
N GLY A 14 -16.40 -4.72 1.95
CA GLY A 14 -15.86 -5.66 2.95
C GLY A 14 -14.76 -6.58 2.42
N ARG A 15 -14.37 -6.44 1.14
CA ARG A 15 -13.20 -7.08 0.56
C ARG A 15 -11.95 -6.54 1.27
N THR A 16 -10.95 -7.40 1.48
CA THR A 16 -9.65 -6.97 2.00
C THR A 16 -8.52 -7.38 1.06
N ALA A 17 -7.45 -6.59 1.04
CA ALA A 17 -6.22 -6.90 0.34
C ALA A 17 -5.02 -6.67 1.25
N LYS A 18 -4.11 -7.65 1.31
CA LYS A 18 -2.88 -7.56 2.10
C LYS A 18 -1.68 -7.33 1.20
N HIS A 19 -0.91 -6.30 1.53
CA HIS A 19 0.26 -5.89 0.79
C HIS A 19 1.48 -5.91 1.71
N ARG A 20 2.46 -6.76 1.39
CA ARG A 20 3.75 -6.74 2.08
C ARG A 20 4.56 -5.56 1.57
N LEU A 21 4.85 -4.60 2.43
CA LEU A 21 5.66 -3.44 2.08
C LEU A 21 7.12 -3.85 1.89
N GLY A 22 7.65 -4.58 2.86
CA GLY A 22 9.05 -4.94 2.80
C GLY A 22 9.51 -5.82 3.94
N THR A 23 10.81 -6.04 3.96
CA THR A 23 11.50 -6.77 5.02
C THR A 23 12.79 -6.06 5.31
N TRP A 24 12.92 -5.60 6.56
CA TRP A 24 14.10 -4.90 7.03
C TRP A 24 14.92 -5.84 7.88
N ARG A 25 16.15 -6.07 7.43
CA ARG A 25 17.13 -6.91 8.12
C ARG A 25 18.34 -6.05 8.43
N ARG A 26 18.74 -6.01 9.69
CA ARG A 26 20.06 -5.51 10.10
C ARG A 26 20.86 -6.67 10.67
N ALA A 27 22.09 -6.82 10.19
CA ALA A 27 23.05 -7.75 10.78
C ALA A 27 23.43 -7.23 12.18
N ALA A 28 23.71 -8.16 13.10
CA ALA A 28 23.99 -7.80 14.51
C ALA A 28 25.21 -6.88 14.64
N GLU A 29 26.18 -7.04 13.74
CA GLU A 29 27.37 -6.19 13.60
C GLU A 29 27.06 -4.72 13.25
N HIS A 30 25.87 -4.41 12.73
CA HIS A 30 25.43 -3.04 12.40
C HIS A 30 24.43 -2.46 13.41
N MET A 31 24.15 -3.16 14.51
CA MET A 31 23.24 -2.70 15.57
C MET A 31 23.99 -1.86 16.62
N HIS A 32 24.68 -0.81 16.19
CA HIS A 32 25.17 0.25 17.08
C HIS A 32 24.00 1.07 17.63
N PRO A 33 24.16 1.82 18.74
CA PRO A 33 23.06 2.60 19.33
C PRO A 33 22.30 3.49 18.34
N GLU A 34 23.02 4.07 17.37
CA GLU A 34 22.48 4.92 16.30
C GLU A 34 21.76 4.14 15.19
N GLY A 35 22.05 2.84 15.07
CA GLY A 35 21.51 1.91 14.07
C GLY A 35 20.40 1.00 14.58
N ILE A 36 19.98 1.14 15.85
CA ILE A 36 18.91 0.35 16.46
C ILE A 36 17.54 0.90 16.05
N GLY A 37 16.64 0.00 15.67
CA GLY A 37 15.28 0.35 15.28
C GLY A 37 15.15 0.65 13.78
N LEU A 38 14.16 1.49 13.45
CA LEU A 38 13.95 2.01 12.10
C LEU A 38 14.68 3.34 11.97
N LEU A 39 15.52 3.45 10.95
CA LEU A 39 16.17 4.70 10.61
C LEU A 39 15.22 5.59 9.81
N LEU A 40 15.55 6.88 9.74
CA LEU A 40 14.81 7.85 8.91
C LEU A 40 14.71 7.38 7.45
N GLU A 41 15.80 6.85 6.90
CA GLU A 41 15.82 6.27 5.55
C GLU A 41 14.84 5.09 5.39
N ASP A 42 14.71 4.21 6.39
CA ASP A 42 13.74 3.12 6.37
C ASP A 42 12.32 3.69 6.38
N GLY A 43 12.09 4.72 7.20
CA GLY A 43 10.81 5.42 7.30
C GLY A 43 10.41 6.06 5.97
N HIS A 44 11.33 6.74 5.29
CA HIS A 44 11.08 7.32 3.97
C HIS A 44 10.75 6.24 2.92
N ALA A 45 11.51 5.16 2.89
CA ALA A 45 11.25 4.05 1.98
C ALA A 45 9.89 3.39 2.25
N MET A 46 9.54 3.22 3.52
CA MET A 46 8.26 2.66 3.95
C MET A 46 7.09 3.57 3.57
N LEU A 47 7.19 4.87 3.80
CA LEU A 47 6.17 5.85 3.42
C LEU A 47 5.93 5.86 1.91
N ALA A 48 6.99 5.78 1.11
CA ALA A 48 6.85 5.70 -0.35
C ALA A 48 6.08 4.45 -0.79
N GLN A 49 6.31 3.30 -0.14
CA GLN A 49 5.58 2.07 -0.43
C GLN A 49 4.14 2.12 0.06
N ILE A 50 3.89 2.67 1.25
CA ILE A 50 2.53 2.92 1.76
C ILE A 50 1.75 3.76 0.76
N GLN A 51 2.33 4.87 0.30
CA GLN A 51 1.71 5.77 -0.65
C GLN A 51 1.36 5.06 -1.96
N LYS A 52 2.27 4.23 -2.48
CA LYS A 52 2.02 3.43 -3.68
C LYS A 52 0.84 2.49 -3.50
N VAL A 53 0.82 1.70 -2.42
CA VAL A 53 -0.26 0.76 -2.13
C VAL A 53 -1.61 1.49 -1.98
N ALA A 54 -1.61 2.63 -1.30
CA ALA A 54 -2.83 3.44 -1.13
C ALA A 54 -3.37 3.95 -2.47
N ILE A 55 -2.51 4.47 -3.35
CA ILE A 55 -2.90 4.93 -4.69
C ILE A 55 -3.45 3.76 -5.52
N GLU A 56 -2.77 2.61 -5.52
CA GLU A 56 -3.20 1.42 -6.26
C GLU A 56 -4.58 0.92 -5.79
N ALA A 57 -4.79 0.86 -4.47
CA ALA A 57 -6.08 0.49 -3.90
C ALA A 57 -7.20 1.48 -4.25
N GLN A 58 -6.92 2.78 -4.19
CA GLN A 58 -7.90 3.81 -4.56
C GLN A 58 -8.26 3.74 -6.05
N ILE A 59 -7.28 3.53 -6.93
CA ILE A 59 -7.52 3.33 -8.36
C ILE A 59 -8.37 2.08 -8.60
N GLU A 60 -8.10 0.99 -7.88
CA GLU A 60 -8.90 -0.24 -7.98
C GLU A 60 -10.36 0.02 -7.60
N GLU A 61 -10.61 0.70 -6.47
CA GLU A 61 -11.96 0.99 -5.99
C GLU A 61 -12.74 1.90 -6.97
N ILE A 62 -12.07 2.94 -7.49
CA ILE A 62 -12.65 3.83 -8.50
C ILE A 62 -12.94 3.05 -9.80
N SER A 63 -12.03 2.17 -10.20
CA SER A 63 -12.18 1.38 -11.42
C SER A 63 -13.32 0.37 -11.31
N ALA A 64 -13.49 -0.25 -10.14
CA ALA A 64 -14.58 -1.18 -9.86
C ALA A 64 -15.96 -0.49 -9.86
N THR A 65 -16.01 0.76 -9.42
CA THR A 65 -17.23 1.60 -9.43
C THR A 65 -17.45 2.30 -10.77
N CYS A 66 -16.54 2.19 -11.74
CA CYS A 66 -16.68 2.79 -13.06
C CYS A 66 -17.17 1.75 -14.09
N ARG A 67 -18.27 2.05 -14.81
CA ARG A 67 -18.72 1.25 -15.97
C ARG A 67 -18.64 2.06 -17.25
N SER A 68 -18.23 1.40 -18.34
CA SER A 68 -18.37 1.95 -19.68
C SER A 68 -19.84 1.96 -20.10
N CYS A 69 -20.36 3.12 -20.49
CA CYS A 69 -21.71 3.23 -21.04
C CYS A 69 -21.82 2.37 -22.31
N PRO A 70 -22.75 1.41 -22.39
CA PRO A 70 -22.88 0.54 -23.56
C PRO A 70 -23.30 1.30 -24.85
N CYS A 71 -23.86 2.51 -24.73
CA CYS A 71 -24.30 3.31 -25.87
C CYS A 71 -23.21 4.22 -26.47
N CYS A 72 -22.21 4.64 -25.68
CA CYS A 72 -21.21 5.63 -26.14
C CYS A 72 -19.78 5.33 -25.72
N GLY A 73 -19.53 4.23 -25.02
CA GLY A 73 -18.21 3.81 -24.54
C GLY A 73 -17.59 4.68 -23.45
N LYS A 74 -18.19 5.82 -23.11
CA LYS A 74 -17.68 6.71 -22.04
C LYS A 74 -17.76 6.02 -20.68
N VAL A 75 -16.65 5.99 -19.96
CA VAL A 75 -16.57 5.54 -18.57
C VAL A 75 -17.28 6.58 -17.70
N ARG A 76 -18.22 6.12 -16.85
CA ARG A 76 -18.89 6.95 -15.85
C ARG A 76 -18.80 6.28 -14.49
N SER A 77 -18.67 7.09 -13.45
CA SER A 77 -18.83 6.65 -12.06
C SER A 77 -20.26 6.14 -11.86
N ILE A 78 -20.40 4.96 -11.26
CA ILE A 78 -21.66 4.50 -10.69
C ILE A 78 -21.86 5.34 -9.43
N HIS A 79 -22.91 6.16 -9.44
CA HIS A 79 -23.39 6.84 -8.26
C HIS A 79 -24.51 5.97 -7.68
N ASP A 80 -24.48 5.73 -6.36
CA ASP A 80 -25.65 5.20 -5.64
C ASP A 80 -26.85 6.14 -5.77
#